data_AF-A0A2E0UKW9-F1
#
_entry.id   AF-A0A2E0UKW9-F1
#
_cell.length_a   1.000
_cell.length_b   1.000
_cell.length_c   1.000
_cell.angle_alpha   90.00
_cell.angle_beta   90.00
_cell.angle_gamma   90.00
#
_symmetry.space_group_name_H-M   'P 1'
#
loop_
_entity.id
_entity.type
_entity.pdbx_description
1 polymer ?
#
loop_
_entity_poly.entity_id
_entity_poly.type
_entity_poly.pdbx_seq_one_letter_code
_entity_poly.pdbx_strand_id
1 'polypeptide(L)'
;MSKIIMIFMLLLAPISSQGGNFGFSLGAGLQYSGVLGTQFSFRQKNIKYHLSVGVPGYSLGLEKSFSRYNNHSVGLVAGEMFMLFAKENAKYSFATYNYHFSGFSNSGWVIGGGLGLYKEGAASWGDDDDPKAKTTYTVDVGYKF
;
A
#
# COMPACT_ATOMS: atom_id res chain seq x y z
N MET A 1 -10.96 -10.46 28.67
CA MET A 1 -9.60 -9.89 28.72
C MET A 1 -8.49 -10.85 28.23
N SER A 2 -8.58 -12.18 28.37
CA SER A 2 -7.49 -13.08 27.96
C SER A 2 -7.22 -13.17 26.45
N LYS A 3 -8.24 -13.00 25.59
CA LYS A 3 -8.07 -13.09 24.12
C LYS A 3 -7.26 -11.95 23.50
N ILE A 4 -7.34 -10.73 24.06
CA ILE A 4 -6.61 -9.55 23.56
C ILE A 4 -5.10 -9.68 23.87
N ILE A 5 -4.77 -10.19 25.07
CA ILE A 5 -3.39 -10.42 25.49
C ILE A 5 -2.72 -11.48 24.60
N MET A 6 -3.48 -12.49 24.15
CA MET A 6 -2.97 -13.54 23.28
C MET A 6 -2.59 -13.04 21.87
N ILE A 7 -3.35 -12.08 21.32
CA ILE A 7 -3.03 -11.42 20.05
C ILE A 7 -1.78 -10.54 20.19
N PHE A 8 -1.65 -9.84 21.31
CA PHE A 8 -0.49 -9.00 21.59
C PHE A 8 0.79 -9.83 21.82
N MET A 9 0.68 -11.01 22.43
CA MET A 9 1.80 -11.94 22.57
C MET A 9 2.19 -12.61 21.24
N LEU A 10 1.25 -12.82 20.31
CA LEU A 10 1.58 -13.30 18.95
C LEU A 10 2.40 -12.28 18.16
N LEU A 11 2.17 -10.97 18.38
CA LEU A 11 2.96 -9.88 17.79
C LEU A 11 4.39 -9.80 18.36
N LEU A 12 4.61 -10.35 19.55
CA LEU A 12 5.90 -10.40 20.24
C LEU A 12 6.63 -11.73 20.07
N ALA A 13 6.06 -12.68 19.32
CA ALA A 13 6.76 -13.92 18.99
C ALA A 13 8.04 -13.56 18.23
N PRO A 14 9.21 -14.11 18.62
CA PRO A 14 10.47 -13.80 17.97
C PRO A 14 10.36 -14.22 16.50
N ILE A 15 10.26 -13.23 15.62
CA ILE A 15 10.38 -13.43 14.18
C ILE A 15 11.79 -13.97 14.00
N SER A 16 11.91 -15.29 13.84
CA SER A 16 13.16 -15.99 13.55
C SER A 16 13.96 -15.16 12.54
N SER A 17 15.21 -14.82 12.85
CA SER A 17 16.05 -13.92 12.04
C SER A 17 16.35 -14.52 10.67
N GLN A 18 15.38 -14.47 9.76
CA GLN A 18 15.62 -14.55 8.34
C GLN A 18 15.90 -13.12 7.88
N GLY A 19 16.98 -12.92 7.12
CA GLY A 19 17.51 -11.63 6.69
C GLY A 19 16.49 -10.75 5.97
N GLY A 20 15.66 -10.09 6.75
CA GLY A 20 14.67 -9.14 6.30
C GLY A 20 15.33 -7.80 6.07
N ASN A 21 15.03 -7.17 4.95
CA ASN A 21 15.60 -5.88 4.58
C ASN A 21 14.53 -4.80 4.69
N PHE A 22 14.80 -3.78 5.48
CA PHE A 22 14.03 -2.55 5.45
C PHE A 22 14.36 -1.78 4.17
N GLY A 23 13.39 -1.06 3.64
CA GLY A 23 13.55 -0.25 2.44
C GLY A 23 12.71 1.00 2.52
N PHE A 24 13.22 2.08 1.92
CA PHE A 24 12.54 3.34 1.79
C PHE A 24 12.26 3.61 0.31
N SER A 25 11.15 4.26 -0.01
CA SER A 25 10.82 4.64 -1.38
C SER A 25 10.03 5.95 -1.40
N LEU A 26 10.13 6.66 -2.52
CA LEU A 26 9.33 7.83 -2.84
C LEU A 26 8.56 7.56 -4.11
N GLY A 27 7.34 8.06 -4.24
CA GLY A 27 6.56 7.84 -5.45
C GLY A 27 5.22 8.56 -5.47
N ALA A 28 4.49 8.35 -6.55
CA ALA A 28 3.17 8.85 -6.83
C ALA A 28 2.25 7.68 -7.18
N GLY A 29 0.96 7.82 -6.88
CA GLY A 29 -0.06 6.79 -7.03
C GLY A 29 -0.60 6.30 -5.68
N LEU A 30 -1.68 5.52 -5.72
CA LEU A 30 -2.37 5.07 -4.51
C LEU A 30 -1.55 4.06 -3.70
N GLN A 31 -0.55 3.41 -4.28
CA GLN A 31 0.43 2.64 -3.53
C GLN A 31 1.33 3.52 -2.64
N TYR A 32 1.54 4.77 -3.05
CA TYR A 32 2.28 5.78 -2.30
C TYR A 32 1.35 6.75 -1.57
N SER A 33 0.07 6.41 -1.44
CA SER A 33 -0.94 7.18 -0.73
C SER A 33 -1.25 8.57 -1.32
N GLY A 34 -1.25 8.70 -2.65
CA GLY A 34 -1.80 9.86 -3.35
C GLY A 34 -0.89 10.42 -4.45
N VAL A 35 -0.84 11.75 -4.59
CA VAL A 35 -0.08 12.43 -5.65
C VAL A 35 1.42 12.29 -5.45
N LEU A 36 1.86 12.34 -4.20
CA LEU A 36 3.24 12.13 -3.79
C LEU A 36 3.25 11.54 -2.39
N GLY A 37 4.12 10.57 -2.16
CA GLY A 37 4.30 10.01 -0.84
C GLY A 37 5.55 9.17 -0.68
N THR A 38 5.71 8.71 0.54
CA THR A 38 6.82 7.92 1.02
C THR A 38 6.32 6.53 1.38
N GLN A 39 7.15 5.52 1.16
CA GLN A 39 6.84 4.13 1.48
C GLN A 39 7.97 3.54 2.30
N PHE A 40 7.64 3.09 3.51
CA PHE A 40 8.50 2.27 4.35
C PHE A 40 8.13 0.81 4.13
N SER A 41 9.12 -0.03 3.90
CA SER A 41 8.89 -1.43 3.57
C SER A 41 9.77 -2.37 4.36
N PHE A 42 9.24 -3.56 4.63
CA PHE A 42 9.98 -4.69 5.15
C PHE A 42 9.88 -5.83 4.13
N ARG A 43 11.03 -6.32 3.66
CA ARG A 43 11.12 -7.38 2.65
C ARG A 43 11.70 -8.63 3.25
N GLN A 44 11.06 -9.76 3.00
CA GLN A 44 11.56 -11.08 3.35
C GLN A 44 11.42 -12.01 2.15
N LYS A 45 12.55 -12.48 1.61
CA LYS A 45 12.60 -13.28 0.38
C LYS A 45 11.90 -12.55 -0.78
N ASN A 46 10.80 -13.12 -1.28
CA ASN A 46 10.05 -12.61 -2.42
C ASN A 46 8.78 -11.85 -1.99
N ILE A 47 8.64 -11.52 -0.70
CA ILE A 47 7.48 -10.82 -0.15
C ILE A 47 7.91 -9.47 0.41
N LYS A 48 7.11 -8.43 0.16
CA LYS A 48 7.28 -7.08 0.69
C LYS A 48 6.00 -6.66 1.41
N TYR A 49 6.13 -6.24 2.66
CA TYR A 49 5.11 -5.51 3.39
C TYR A 49 5.47 -4.04 3.35
N HIS A 50 4.50 -3.15 3.17
CA HIS A 50 4.78 -1.71 3.15
C HIS A 50 3.70 -0.88 3.82
N LEU A 51 4.14 0.24 4.39
CA LEU A 51 3.34 1.33 4.93
C LEU A 51 3.72 2.58 4.16
N SER A 52 2.73 3.27 3.61
CA SER A 52 2.94 4.50 2.86
C SER A 52 2.21 5.67 3.48
N VAL A 53 2.83 6.84 3.50
CA VAL A 53 2.23 8.11 3.91
C VAL A 53 2.49 9.12 2.80
N GLY A 54 1.44 9.78 2.35
CA GLY A 54 1.48 10.70 1.21
C GLY A 54 0.43 11.78 1.30
N VAL A 55 0.35 12.59 0.26
CA VAL A 55 -0.65 13.65 0.16
C VAL A 55 -1.77 13.22 -0.80
N PRO A 56 -3.01 13.03 -0.33
CA PRO A 56 -3.48 13.18 1.06
C PRO A 56 -3.86 11.84 1.68
N GLY A 57 -2.96 11.07 2.29
CA GLY A 57 -3.39 9.79 2.86
C GLY A 57 -2.31 8.89 3.45
N TYR A 58 -2.74 7.69 3.83
CA TYR A 58 -1.88 6.60 4.23
C TYR A 58 -2.40 5.26 3.69
N SER A 59 -1.51 4.28 3.56
CA SER A 59 -1.87 2.95 3.06
C SER A 59 -0.94 1.86 3.59
N LEU A 60 -1.44 0.63 3.56
CA LEU A 60 -0.72 -0.59 3.86
C LEU A 60 -0.81 -1.51 2.66
N GLY A 61 0.26 -2.24 2.36
CA GLY A 61 0.23 -3.19 1.27
C GLY A 61 1.17 -4.37 1.42
N LEU A 62 0.89 -5.37 0.61
CA LEU A 62 1.60 -6.64 0.50
C LEU A 62 1.91 -6.87 -0.97
N GLU A 63 3.15 -7.23 -1.29
CA GLU A 63 3.55 -7.62 -2.65
C GLU A 63 4.33 -8.92 -2.64
N LYS A 64 4.21 -9.69 -3.72
CA LYS A 64 4.98 -10.90 -3.98
C LYS A 64 5.62 -10.86 -5.36
N SER A 65 6.93 -11.10 -5.44
CA SER A 65 7.64 -11.22 -6.72
C SER A 65 7.49 -12.61 -7.33
N PHE A 66 7.39 -12.66 -8.66
CA PHE A 66 7.31 -13.89 -9.44
C PHE A 66 7.99 -13.67 -10.81
N SER A 67 9.29 -13.88 -10.89
CA SER A 67 10.01 -13.91 -12.16
C SER A 67 11.40 -14.51 -11.95
N ARG A 68 11.97 -15.10 -13.01
CA ARG A 68 13.36 -15.58 -13.02
C ARG A 68 14.36 -14.48 -12.63
N TYR A 69 14.04 -13.23 -12.94
CA TYR A 69 14.85 -12.04 -12.61
C TYR A 69 14.23 -11.17 -11.49
N ASN A 70 13.09 -11.60 -10.94
CA ASN A 70 12.35 -10.85 -9.92
C ASN A 70 12.00 -9.40 -10.30
N ASN A 71 11.81 -9.08 -11.58
CA ASN A 71 11.38 -7.72 -11.98
C ASN A 71 9.88 -7.50 -11.84
N HIS A 72 9.06 -8.54 -11.70
CA HIS A 72 7.60 -8.43 -11.64
C HIS A 72 7.09 -8.80 -10.25
N SER A 73 6.17 -8.00 -9.72
CA SER A 73 5.41 -8.33 -8.51
C SER A 73 3.92 -8.08 -8.67
N VAL A 74 3.12 -8.84 -7.93
CA VAL A 74 1.69 -8.60 -7.73
C VAL A 74 1.44 -8.32 -6.27
N GLY A 75 0.43 -7.52 -5.96
CA GLY A 75 0.17 -7.12 -4.60
C GLY A 75 -1.27 -6.76 -4.33
N LEU A 76 -1.51 -6.43 -3.06
CA LEU A 76 -2.71 -5.82 -2.56
C LEU A 76 -2.30 -4.58 -1.78
N VAL A 77 -2.99 -3.46 -1.98
CA VAL A 77 -2.85 -2.25 -1.18
C VAL A 77 -4.22 -1.79 -0.70
N ALA A 78 -4.31 -1.29 0.52
CA ALA A 78 -5.50 -0.65 1.05
C ALA A 78 -5.13 0.58 1.87
N GLY A 79 -5.93 1.62 1.79
CA GLY A 79 -5.61 2.88 2.44
C GLY A 79 -6.78 3.83 2.53
N GLU A 80 -6.50 5.00 3.10
CA GLU A 80 -7.43 6.09 3.23
C GLU A 80 -6.83 7.36 2.63
N MET A 81 -7.68 8.14 1.97
CA MET A 81 -7.36 9.50 1.53
C MET A 81 -8.14 10.52 2.34
N PHE A 82 -7.43 11.47 2.94
CA PHE A 82 -7.98 12.63 3.63
C PHE A 82 -8.56 13.60 2.60
N MET A 83 -9.86 13.89 2.72
CA MET A 83 -10.53 14.87 1.86
C MET A 83 -10.92 16.09 2.69
N LEU A 84 -10.37 17.26 2.34
CA LEU A 84 -10.53 18.50 3.12
C LEU A 84 -11.99 18.96 3.30
N PHE A 85 -12.91 18.51 2.43
CA PHE A 85 -14.32 18.90 2.43
C PHE A 85 -15.29 17.72 2.65
N ALA A 86 -14.77 16.56 3.06
CA ALA A 86 -15.60 15.38 3.33
C ALA A 86 -15.73 15.14 4.84
N LYS A 87 -16.90 14.64 5.25
CA LYS A 87 -17.19 14.23 6.63
C LYS A 87 -16.44 12.95 7.00
N GLU A 88 -16.17 12.11 6.00
CA GLU A 88 -15.42 10.87 6.13
C GLU A 88 -14.26 10.83 5.13
N ASN A 89 -13.19 10.11 5.47
CA ASN A 89 -12.09 9.87 4.54
C ASN A 89 -12.54 8.92 3.42
N ALA A 90 -12.03 9.14 2.22
CA ALA A 90 -12.17 8.15 1.15
C ALA A 90 -11.34 6.91 1.49
N LYS A 91 -11.87 5.72 1.17
CA LYS A 91 -11.22 4.43 1.42
C LYS A 91 -11.00 3.71 0.11
N TYR A 92 -9.91 2.97 0.04
CA TYR A 92 -9.60 2.24 -1.18
C TYR A 92 -8.89 0.91 -0.93
N SER A 93 -9.04 0.01 -1.89
CA SER A 93 -8.27 -1.23 -1.97
C SER A 93 -8.02 -1.63 -3.42
N PHE A 94 -6.79 -2.01 -3.76
CA PHE A 94 -6.40 -2.39 -5.12
C PHE A 94 -5.61 -3.68 -5.12
N ALA A 95 -5.83 -4.49 -6.16
CA ALA A 95 -4.85 -5.45 -6.61
C ALA A 95 -3.87 -4.74 -7.55
N THR A 96 -2.58 -4.87 -7.29
CA THR A 96 -1.52 -4.16 -8.02
C THR A 96 -0.61 -5.11 -8.77
N TYR A 97 -0.01 -4.59 -9.83
CA TYR A 97 1.06 -5.21 -10.56
C TYR A 97 2.17 -4.18 -10.75
N ASN A 98 3.41 -4.55 -10.42
CA ASN A 98 4.55 -3.67 -10.47
C ASN A 98 5.70 -4.28 -11.28
N TYR A 99 6.36 -3.43 -12.07
CA TYR A 99 7.61 -3.71 -12.74
C TYR A 99 8.75 -2.92 -12.08
N HIS A 100 9.78 -3.64 -11.65
CA HIS A 100 10.97 -3.12 -10.97
C HIS A 100 12.12 -3.17 -11.95
N PHE A 101 12.61 -2.01 -12.41
CA PHE A 101 13.65 -1.96 -13.45
C PHE A 101 14.95 -2.63 -13.01
N SER A 102 15.34 -2.44 -11.74
CA SER A 102 16.55 -3.04 -11.15
C SER A 102 16.27 -4.37 -10.43
N GLY A 103 15.03 -4.88 -10.46
CA GLY A 103 14.59 -6.05 -9.70
C GLY A 103 13.95 -5.73 -8.33
N PHE A 104 13.16 -6.67 -7.81
CA PHE A 104 12.31 -6.50 -6.63
C PHE A 104 13.08 -6.12 -5.36
N SER A 105 14.31 -6.60 -5.22
CA SER A 105 15.14 -6.38 -4.03
C SER A 105 16.08 -5.17 -4.14
N ASN A 106 16.36 -4.67 -5.33
CA ASN A 106 17.41 -3.66 -5.54
C ASN A 106 16.83 -2.26 -5.70
N SER A 107 17.63 -1.24 -5.39
CA SER A 107 17.27 0.16 -5.60
C SER A 107 17.03 0.47 -7.08
N GLY A 108 16.10 1.39 -7.34
CA GLY A 108 15.75 1.79 -8.69
C GLY A 108 14.28 2.14 -8.87
N TRP A 109 13.95 2.45 -10.13
CA TRP A 109 12.61 2.81 -10.55
C TRP A 109 11.65 1.62 -10.51
N VAL A 110 10.40 1.93 -10.18
CA VAL A 110 9.26 1.03 -10.19
C VAL A 110 8.12 1.75 -10.91
N ILE A 111 7.47 1.04 -11.83
CA ILE A 111 6.21 1.46 -12.44
C ILE A 111 5.17 0.38 -12.20
N GLY A 112 3.94 0.77 -11.92
CA GLY A 112 2.88 -0.16 -11.65
C GLY A 112 1.51 0.38 -11.99
N GLY A 113 0.54 -0.48 -11.79
CA GLY A 113 -0.86 -0.11 -11.82
C GLY A 113 -1.70 -1.17 -11.16
N GLY A 114 -2.98 -0.89 -11.01
CA GLY A 114 -3.88 -1.78 -10.31
C GLY A 114 -5.34 -1.53 -10.62
N LEU A 115 -6.16 -2.50 -10.26
CA LEU A 115 -7.62 -2.43 -10.31
C LEU A 115 -8.18 -2.65 -8.91
N GLY A 116 -9.20 -1.91 -8.55
CA GLY A 116 -9.64 -1.88 -7.16
C GLY A 116 -10.96 -1.20 -6.93
N LEU A 117 -11.32 -1.13 -5.66
CA LEU A 117 -12.51 -0.46 -5.16
C LEU A 117 -12.11 0.85 -4.51
N TYR A 118 -12.88 1.88 -4.80
CA TYR A 118 -12.76 3.21 -4.23
C TYR A 118 -14.12 3.64 -3.66
N LYS A 119 -14.17 3.94 -2.37
CA LYS A 119 -15.33 4.50 -1.70
C LYS A 119 -15.01 5.95 -1.35
N GLU A 120 -15.74 6.88 -1.97
CA GLU A 120 -15.68 8.30 -1.63
C GLU A 120 -16.13 8.52 -0.18
N GLY A 121 -15.65 9.58 0.45
CA GLY A 121 -16.18 10.03 1.73
C GLY A 121 -17.49 10.78 1.54
N ALA A 122 -18.42 10.68 2.49
CA ALA A 122 -19.66 11.44 2.45
C ALA A 122 -19.36 12.95 2.44
N ALA A 123 -20.02 13.69 1.54
CA ALA A 123 -19.82 15.14 1.41
C ALA A 123 -20.38 15.86 2.64
N SER A 124 -19.70 16.91 3.11
CA SER A 124 -20.15 17.67 4.29
C SER A 124 -21.40 18.52 4.05
N TRP A 125 -21.82 18.72 2.79
CA TRP A 125 -22.87 19.66 2.38
C TRP A 125 -23.94 19.07 1.45
N GLY A 126 -23.99 17.74 1.28
CA GLY A 126 -24.95 17.04 0.40
C GLY A 126 -25.74 15.97 1.15
N ASP A 127 -26.76 15.40 0.49
CA ASP A 127 -27.64 14.35 1.03
C ASP A 127 -26.86 13.23 1.73
N ASP A 128 -27.42 12.74 2.84
CA ASP A 128 -26.89 11.71 3.76
C ASP A 128 -26.78 10.29 3.13
N ASP A 129 -26.72 10.19 1.80
CA ASP A 129 -26.58 8.92 1.09
C ASP A 129 -25.14 8.39 1.23
N ASP A 130 -25.00 7.21 1.83
CA ASP A 130 -23.69 6.57 2.02
C ASP A 130 -23.06 6.23 0.66
N PRO A 131 -21.92 6.84 0.29
CA PRO A 131 -21.31 6.64 -1.02
C PRO A 131 -20.97 5.17 -1.26
N LYS A 132 -21.42 4.64 -2.40
CA LYS A 132 -21.15 3.25 -2.81
C LYS A 132 -19.71 3.11 -3.33
N ALA A 133 -19.09 1.98 -3.05
CA ALA A 133 -17.79 1.64 -3.62
C ALA A 133 -17.88 1.51 -5.15
N LYS A 134 -16.94 2.15 -5.86
CA LYS A 134 -16.82 2.14 -7.31
C LYS A 134 -15.56 1.37 -7.71
N THR A 135 -15.63 0.63 -8.82
CA THR A 135 -14.42 0.01 -9.39
C THR A 135 -13.63 1.07 -10.14
N THR A 136 -12.31 1.11 -9.93
CA THR A 136 -11.41 2.06 -10.60
C THR A 136 -10.03 1.44 -10.82
N TYR A 137 -9.13 2.19 -11.43
CA TYR A 137 -7.73 1.80 -11.65
C TYR A 137 -6.76 2.83 -11.05
N THR A 138 -5.53 2.41 -10.83
CA THR A 138 -4.40 3.25 -10.40
C THR A 138 -3.22 3.05 -11.32
N VAL A 139 -2.41 4.10 -11.44
CA VAL A 139 -1.08 4.05 -12.05
C VAL A 139 -0.12 4.60 -11.01
N ASP A 140 0.97 3.88 -10.80
CA ASP A 140 1.92 4.14 -9.73
C ASP A 140 3.33 4.25 -10.33
N VAL A 141 4.10 5.22 -9.84
CA VAL A 141 5.50 5.40 -10.22
C VAL A 141 6.30 5.77 -8.99
N GLY A 142 7.47 5.16 -8.80
CA GLY A 142 8.31 5.49 -7.67
C GLY A 142 9.75 5.07 -7.84
N TYR A 143 10.58 5.56 -6.93
CA TYR A 143 11.97 5.20 -6.78
C TYR A 143 12.20 4.57 -5.41
N LYS A 144 12.77 3.38 -5.40
CA LYS A 144 13.14 2.63 -4.19
C LYS A 144 14.63 2.80 -3.93
N PHE A 145 14.99 3.16 -2.71
CA PHE A 145 16.36 3.34 -2.25
C PHE A 145 16.93 2.03 -1.68
#